data_AF-A0A829QFM9-F1
#
_entry.id   AF-A0A829QFM9-F1
#
_cell.length_a   1.000
_cell.length_b   1.000
_cell.length_c   1.000
_cell.angle_alpha   90.00
_cell.angle_beta   90.00
_cell.angle_gamma   90.00
#
_symmetry.space_group_name_H-M   'P 1'
#
loop_
_entity.id
_entity.type
_entity.pdbx_description
1 polymer ?
#
loop_
_entity_poly.entity_id
_entity_poly.type
_entity_poly.pdbx_seq_one_letter_code
_entity_poly.pdbx_strand_id
1 'polypeptide(L)'
;MRDRIPHHGVVVVCDFGGTGTSITLADAADDFATLGESVRFRDFSGQRIDQELLALVLANLNQDPDGTASLGALTRLRDRCRAAKEHLSTDTTTVIPVALPGLASDVRLTRGELEERIREPLSALITKIQETLEYNNIAPASVAAVLTVGGGSSIPLVTQQLSERLRCPIIAAPHPQLAVAFGAAFMAGQPDETPSAEATMRSPEATMLRPVATGEETAKSPASAPIDTVESGLAWSESDTSPELQEYEDYQDYSTPTTTARPEVTFSPAPDDYRDTPPMRWFQRPVLWFFAAAVFSAAVFTALFIAWQDRDEAPAPSNRTSTTTTATSTPHP
;
A
#
# COMPACT_ATOMS: atom_id res chain seq x y z
N MET A 1 3.53 -15.00 -9.42
CA MET A 1 4.27 -13.76 -9.06
C MET A 1 5.63 -13.73 -9.73
N ARG A 2 6.45 -14.80 -9.61
CA ARG A 2 7.81 -14.88 -10.19
C ARG A 2 7.90 -14.45 -11.65
N ASP A 3 6.98 -14.90 -12.51
CA ASP A 3 7.03 -14.56 -13.96
C ASP A 3 6.71 -13.08 -14.28
N ARG A 4 6.23 -12.29 -13.30
CA ARG A 4 5.92 -10.86 -13.48
C ARG A 4 7.02 -9.94 -12.96
N ILE A 5 7.96 -10.45 -12.17
CA ILE A 5 9.04 -9.65 -11.58
C ILE A 5 10.26 -9.74 -12.50
N PRO A 6 10.93 -8.61 -12.83
CA PRO A 6 12.15 -8.62 -13.62
C PRO A 6 13.25 -9.51 -13.00
N HIS A 7 14.13 -10.04 -13.85
CA HIS A 7 15.32 -10.82 -13.43
C HIS A 7 16.62 -10.00 -13.43
N HIS A 8 16.53 -8.71 -13.75
CA HIS A 8 17.67 -7.79 -13.81
C HIS A 8 17.21 -6.37 -13.51
N GLY A 9 18.13 -5.52 -13.07
CA GLY A 9 17.87 -4.14 -12.69
C GLY A 9 17.30 -4.03 -11.28
N VAL A 10 16.98 -2.79 -10.90
CA VAL A 10 16.57 -2.46 -9.54
C VAL A 10 15.05 -2.58 -9.43
N VAL A 11 14.58 -3.31 -8.42
CA VAL A 11 13.18 -3.35 -8.02
C VAL A 11 13.01 -2.48 -6.79
N VAL A 12 12.12 -1.49 -6.88
CA VAL A 12 11.72 -0.67 -5.73
C VAL A 12 10.53 -1.35 -5.06
N VAL A 13 10.70 -1.84 -3.84
CA VAL A 13 9.62 -2.40 -3.03
C VAL A 13 9.03 -1.29 -2.16
N CYS A 14 7.75 -1.01 -2.35
CA CYS A 14 6.98 -0.05 -1.55
C CYS A 14 5.93 -0.78 -0.71
N ASP A 15 6.10 -0.80 0.61
CA ASP A 15 5.14 -1.35 1.57
C ASP A 15 4.27 -0.25 2.17
N PHE A 16 3.03 -0.16 1.70
CA PHE A 16 2.03 0.81 2.13
C PHE A 16 1.25 0.32 3.36
N GLY A 17 1.87 0.51 4.53
CA GLY A 17 1.34 0.07 5.81
C GLY A 17 0.38 1.03 6.50
N GLY A 18 -0.18 0.57 7.62
CA GLY A 18 -1.09 1.36 8.44
C GLY A 18 -0.45 2.59 9.10
N THR A 19 0.83 2.50 9.49
CA THR A 19 1.56 3.56 10.24
C THR A 19 2.63 4.28 9.43
N GLY A 20 2.81 3.91 8.16
CA GLY A 20 3.84 4.47 7.28
C GLY A 20 4.04 3.61 6.05
N THR A 21 4.78 4.16 5.11
CA THR A 21 5.23 3.48 3.91
C THR A 21 6.73 3.18 4.02
N SER A 22 7.14 1.94 3.75
CA SER A 22 8.56 1.59 3.64
C SER A 22 8.99 1.52 2.18
N ILE A 23 10.21 1.98 1.89
CA ILE A 23 10.84 1.95 0.56
C ILE A 23 12.12 1.12 0.72
N THR A 24 12.20 0.03 -0.03
CA THR A 24 13.38 -0.84 -0.07
C THR A 24 13.80 -1.01 -1.51
N LEU A 25 15.09 -0.88 -1.79
CA LEU A 25 15.67 -1.10 -3.11
C LEU A 25 16.25 -2.52 -3.12
N ALA A 26 16.02 -3.28 -4.18
CA ALA A 26 16.50 -4.65 -4.31
C ALA A 26 17.09 -4.90 -5.71
N ASP A 27 18.20 -5.63 -5.79
CA ASP A 27 18.78 -6.06 -7.06
C ASP A 27 18.15 -7.35 -7.55
N ALA A 28 17.42 -7.31 -8.67
CA ALA A 28 16.76 -8.48 -9.22
C ALA A 28 17.73 -9.54 -9.78
N ALA A 29 18.98 -9.18 -10.06
CA ALA A 29 20.01 -10.13 -10.53
C ALA A 29 20.74 -10.85 -9.38
N ASP A 30 20.69 -10.30 -8.16
CA ASP A 30 21.37 -10.82 -6.98
C ASP A 30 20.35 -11.30 -5.92
N ASP A 31 19.43 -12.17 -6.35
CA ASP A 31 18.36 -12.76 -5.51
C ASP A 31 17.60 -11.75 -4.63
N PHE A 32 17.34 -10.55 -5.17
CA PHE A 32 16.69 -9.43 -4.47
C PHE A 32 17.46 -8.93 -3.24
N ALA A 33 18.80 -9.03 -3.24
CA ALA A 33 19.66 -8.42 -2.25
C ALA A 33 19.35 -6.93 -2.10
N THR A 34 19.24 -6.47 -0.85
CA THR A 34 18.86 -5.09 -0.56
C THR A 34 19.98 -4.12 -0.90
N LEU A 35 19.67 -3.09 -1.67
CA LEU A 35 20.58 -2.02 -2.05
C LEU A 35 20.41 -0.85 -1.07
N GLY A 36 21.29 -0.80 -0.07
CA GLY A 36 21.25 0.21 0.98
C GLY A 36 20.19 -0.04 2.06
N GLU A 37 19.98 0.95 2.93
CA GLU A 37 19.00 0.86 4.01
C GLU A 37 17.57 1.10 3.53
N SER A 38 16.61 0.41 4.15
CA SER A 38 15.19 0.67 3.92
C SER A 38 14.74 1.98 4.56
N VAL A 39 14.08 2.82 3.79
CA VAL A 39 13.60 4.13 4.24
C VAL A 39 12.15 4.05 4.67
N ARG A 40 11.81 4.61 5.84
CA ARG A 40 10.42 4.72 6.32
C ARG A 40 9.89 6.14 6.14
N PHE A 41 8.81 6.28 5.38
CA PHE A 41 8.08 7.53 5.16
C PHE A 41 6.74 7.50 5.91
N ARG A 42 6.58 8.34 6.95
CA ARG A 42 5.39 8.29 7.83
C ARG A 42 4.22 9.14 7.35
N ASP A 43 4.49 10.14 6.52
CA ASP A 43 3.49 11.14 6.11
C ASP A 43 2.50 10.61 5.08
N PHE A 44 2.78 9.43 4.50
CA PHE A 44 1.81 8.65 3.73
C PHE A 44 1.58 7.29 4.40
N SER A 45 0.43 7.14 5.05
CA SER A 45 0.06 5.93 5.79
C SER A 45 -1.45 5.72 5.85
N GLY A 46 -1.87 4.47 6.07
CA GLY A 46 -3.29 4.15 6.22
C GLY A 46 -4.00 4.98 7.30
N GLN A 47 -3.34 5.22 8.44
CA GLN A 47 -3.86 6.04 9.54
C GLN A 47 -3.93 7.53 9.18
N ARG A 48 -2.95 8.05 8.43
CA ARG A 48 -3.00 9.44 7.96
C ARG A 48 -4.17 9.64 6.99
N ILE A 49 -4.39 8.69 6.10
CA ILE A 49 -5.53 8.73 5.17
C ILE A 49 -6.87 8.65 5.94
N ASP A 50 -6.97 7.77 6.95
CA ASP A 50 -8.15 7.70 7.83
C ASP A 50 -8.42 9.06 8.51
N GLN A 51 -7.37 9.78 8.91
CA GLN A 51 -7.45 11.09 9.54
C GLN A 51 -7.90 12.19 8.56
N GLU A 52 -7.38 12.20 7.33
CA GLU A 52 -7.83 13.15 6.29
C GLU A 52 -9.32 12.95 5.94
N LEU A 53 -9.78 11.69 5.89
CA LEU A 53 -11.21 11.40 5.72
C LEU A 53 -12.05 11.86 6.90
N LEU A 54 -11.59 11.64 8.13
CA LEU A 54 -12.27 12.13 9.33
C LEU A 54 -12.43 13.66 9.28
N ALA A 55 -11.35 14.38 8.94
CA ALA A 55 -11.39 15.83 8.79
C ALA A 55 -12.37 16.27 7.70
N LEU A 56 -12.39 15.58 6.55
CA LEU A 56 -13.36 15.85 5.48
C LEU A 56 -14.81 15.64 5.93
N VAL A 57 -15.10 14.54 6.63
CA VAL A 57 -16.44 14.24 7.14
C VAL A 57 -16.90 15.30 8.15
N LEU A 58 -16.04 15.70 9.08
CA LEU A 58 -16.36 16.72 10.06
C LEU A 58 -16.57 18.09 9.40
N ALA A 59 -15.74 18.45 8.42
CA ALA A 59 -15.91 19.67 7.63
C ALA A 59 -17.27 19.69 6.90
N ASN A 60 -17.68 18.58 6.27
CA ASN A 60 -18.98 18.47 5.61
C ASN A 60 -20.18 18.66 6.57
N LEU A 61 -19.97 18.39 7.86
CA LEU A 61 -20.98 18.54 8.90
C LEU A 61 -20.82 19.86 9.69
N ASN A 62 -19.91 20.74 9.28
CA ASN A 62 -19.52 21.96 10.00
C ASN A 62 -19.17 21.68 11.47
N GLN A 63 -18.52 20.55 11.73
CA GLN A 63 -18.05 20.15 13.06
C GLN A 63 -16.57 20.45 13.20
N ASP A 64 -16.18 20.96 14.36
CA ASP A 64 -14.79 21.16 14.71
C ASP A 64 -14.14 19.81 15.09
N PRO A 65 -13.03 19.40 14.46
CA PRO A 65 -12.26 18.23 14.90
C PRO A 65 -11.76 18.32 16.35
N ASP A 66 -11.56 19.54 16.88
CA ASP A 66 -11.18 19.78 18.27
C ASP A 66 -12.40 20.04 19.19
N GLY A 67 -13.61 19.83 18.66
CA GLY A 67 -14.87 20.04 19.38
C GLY A 67 -15.07 19.10 20.57
N THR A 68 -16.12 19.37 21.35
CA THR A 68 -16.45 18.64 22.60
C THR A 68 -17.02 17.22 22.38
N ALA A 69 -16.86 16.66 21.18
CA ALA A 69 -17.31 15.31 20.89
C ALA A 69 -16.60 14.31 21.82
N SER A 70 -17.36 13.37 22.38
CA SER A 70 -16.77 12.35 23.25
C SER A 70 -15.71 11.56 22.50
N LEU A 71 -14.58 11.26 23.16
CA LEU A 71 -13.48 10.45 22.60
C LEU A 71 -13.98 9.14 21.96
N GLY A 72 -14.99 8.50 22.57
CA GLY A 72 -15.59 7.27 22.05
C GLY A 72 -16.37 7.48 20.74
N ALA A 73 -17.06 8.62 20.57
CA ALA A 73 -17.77 8.92 19.33
C ALA A 73 -16.79 9.19 18.17
N LEU A 74 -15.72 9.96 18.43
CA LEU A 74 -14.66 10.22 17.44
C LEU A 74 -13.91 8.94 17.06
N THR A 75 -13.63 8.06 18.03
CA THR A 75 -13.00 6.77 17.75
C THR A 75 -13.85 5.92 16.82
N ARG A 76 -15.16 5.79 17.10
CA ARG A 76 -16.09 5.07 16.21
C ARG A 76 -16.19 5.71 14.83
N LEU A 77 -16.19 7.04 14.75
CA LEU A 77 -16.23 7.74 13.46
C LEU A 77 -14.96 7.49 12.65
N ARG A 78 -13.78 7.51 13.28
CA ARG A 78 -12.51 7.16 12.64
C ARG A 78 -12.53 5.72 12.10
N ASP A 79 -13.05 4.77 12.86
CA ASP A 79 -13.13 3.38 12.42
C ASP A 79 -14.08 3.22 11.21
N ARG A 80 -15.18 4.01 11.16
CA ARG A 80 -16.03 4.09 9.97
C ARG A 80 -15.33 4.77 8.79
N CYS A 81 -14.49 5.78 9.03
CA CYS A 81 -13.67 6.40 7.98
C CYS A 81 -12.66 5.40 7.40
N ARG A 82 -12.08 4.53 8.24
CA ARG A 82 -11.23 3.42 7.76
C ARG A 82 -12.00 2.47 6.86
N ALA A 83 -13.17 2.01 7.30
CA ALA A 83 -14.02 1.14 6.48
C ALA A 83 -14.41 1.83 5.17
N ALA A 84 -14.72 3.13 5.20
CA ALA A 84 -15.03 3.90 4.00
C ALA A 84 -13.85 4.01 3.04
N LYS A 85 -12.63 4.25 3.53
CA LYS A 85 -11.39 4.22 2.72
C LYS A 85 -11.20 2.88 2.02
N GLU A 86 -11.40 1.78 2.76
CA GLU A 86 -11.28 0.42 2.24
C GLU A 86 -12.33 0.16 1.16
N HIS A 87 -13.60 0.53 1.38
CA HIS A 87 -14.64 0.47 0.34
C HIS A 87 -14.28 1.32 -0.88
N LEU A 88 -13.86 2.57 -0.70
CA LEU A 88 -13.49 3.48 -1.80
C LEU A 88 -12.27 3.01 -2.61
N SER A 89 -11.48 2.06 -2.09
CA SER A 89 -10.41 1.43 -2.86
C SER A 89 -10.95 0.48 -3.94
N THR A 90 -12.21 0.03 -3.82
CA THR A 90 -12.88 -0.89 -4.76
C THR A 90 -14.09 -0.24 -5.43
N ASP A 91 -14.92 0.45 -4.65
CA ASP A 91 -16.11 1.17 -5.09
C ASP A 91 -15.81 2.66 -5.38
N THR A 92 -16.67 3.31 -6.15
CA THR A 92 -16.50 4.74 -6.50
C THR A 92 -17.18 5.69 -5.50
N THR A 93 -18.06 5.18 -4.64
CA THR A 93 -18.81 5.96 -3.65
C THR A 93 -19.11 5.11 -2.42
N THR A 94 -19.27 5.77 -1.27
CA THR A 94 -19.67 5.13 -0.02
C THR A 94 -20.47 6.12 0.84
N VAL A 95 -21.17 5.61 1.87
CA VAL A 95 -21.92 6.42 2.84
C VAL A 95 -21.40 6.10 4.22
N ILE A 96 -21.04 7.15 4.96
CA ILE A 96 -20.56 7.05 6.34
C ILE A 96 -21.68 7.50 7.29
N PRO A 97 -22.25 6.59 8.09
CA PRO A 97 -23.19 6.97 9.12
C PRO A 97 -22.45 7.66 10.27
N VAL A 98 -22.83 8.90 10.55
CA VAL A 98 -22.23 9.75 11.58
C VAL A 98 -23.20 9.90 12.74
N ALA A 99 -22.72 9.58 13.93
CA ALA A 99 -23.44 9.75 15.18
C ALA A 99 -22.51 10.40 16.20
N LEU A 100 -22.67 11.72 16.36
CA LEU A 100 -21.97 12.57 17.31
C LEU A 100 -22.98 13.12 18.34
N PRO A 101 -22.54 13.61 19.50
CA PRO A 101 -23.45 14.22 20.47
C PRO A 101 -24.26 15.37 19.82
N GLY A 102 -25.58 15.23 19.79
CA GLY A 102 -26.49 16.22 19.19
C GLY A 102 -26.55 16.21 17.65
N LEU A 103 -25.89 15.27 16.96
CA LEU A 103 -25.88 15.18 15.50
C LEU A 103 -25.89 13.73 15.01
N ALA A 104 -26.91 13.38 14.23
CA ALA A 104 -26.97 12.13 13.47
C ALA A 104 -27.20 12.46 11.98
N SER A 105 -26.31 11.98 11.11
CA SER A 105 -26.36 12.27 9.68
C SER A 105 -25.61 11.22 8.87
N ASP A 106 -25.97 11.05 7.61
CA ASP A 106 -25.24 10.21 6.66
C ASP A 106 -24.43 11.08 5.72
N VAL A 107 -23.11 10.86 5.67
CA VAL A 107 -22.20 11.59 4.79
C VAL A 107 -21.82 10.70 3.61
N ARG A 108 -22.27 11.08 2.42
CA ARG A 108 -21.85 10.42 1.17
C ARG A 108 -20.50 10.97 0.74
N LEU A 109 -19.59 10.06 0.38
CA LEU A 109 -18.29 10.38 -0.18
C LEU A 109 -18.06 9.63 -1.49
N THR A 110 -17.16 10.16 -2.30
CA THR A 110 -16.68 9.60 -3.56
C THR A 110 -15.20 9.29 -3.48
N ARG A 111 -14.72 8.38 -4.35
CA ARG A 111 -13.30 8.08 -4.48
C ARG A 111 -12.51 9.34 -4.85
N GLY A 112 -13.04 10.18 -5.74
CA GLY A 112 -12.39 11.42 -6.17
C GLY A 112 -12.12 12.39 -5.03
N GLU A 113 -13.05 12.52 -4.08
CA GLU A 113 -12.86 13.38 -2.89
C GLU A 113 -11.76 12.84 -1.96
N LEU A 114 -11.67 11.52 -1.78
CA LEU A 114 -10.57 10.89 -1.06
C LEU A 114 -9.25 11.13 -1.80
N GLU A 115 -9.22 10.86 -3.10
CA GLU A 115 -8.03 10.96 -3.93
C GLU A 115 -7.46 12.38 -3.96
N GLU A 116 -8.31 13.40 -3.96
CA GLU A 116 -7.87 14.79 -3.88
C GLU A 116 -7.16 15.10 -2.55
N ARG A 117 -7.65 14.55 -1.43
CA ARG A 117 -7.02 14.76 -0.11
C ARG A 117 -5.66 14.10 0.02
N ILE A 118 -5.43 12.98 -0.66
CA ILE A 118 -4.20 12.20 -0.52
C ILE A 118 -3.19 12.45 -1.65
N ARG A 119 -3.55 13.26 -2.65
CA ARG A 119 -2.73 13.52 -3.84
C ARG A 119 -1.37 14.12 -3.51
N GLU A 120 -1.34 15.16 -2.68
CA GLU A 120 -0.11 15.83 -2.27
C GLU A 120 0.77 14.94 -1.37
N PRO A 121 0.25 14.30 -0.29
CA PRO A 121 1.02 13.34 0.49
C PRO A 121 1.62 12.20 -0.34
N LEU A 122 0.88 11.67 -1.32
CA LEU A 122 1.38 10.65 -2.24
C LEU A 122 2.47 11.21 -3.16
N SER A 123 2.31 12.44 -3.66
CA SER A 123 3.33 13.14 -4.43
C SER A 123 4.64 13.27 -3.64
N ALA A 124 4.57 13.63 -2.36
CA ALA A 124 5.74 13.72 -1.47
C ALA A 124 6.42 12.36 -1.25
N LEU A 125 5.65 11.27 -1.11
CA LEU A 125 6.20 9.91 -1.05
C LEU A 125 6.95 9.56 -2.35
N ILE A 126 6.42 9.92 -3.52
CA ILE A 126 7.08 9.65 -4.80
C ILE A 126 8.38 10.43 -4.94
N THR A 127 8.40 11.70 -4.51
CA THR A 127 9.64 12.46 -4.38
C THR A 127 10.63 11.73 -3.47
N LYS A 128 10.16 11.17 -2.34
CA LYS A 128 11.03 10.41 -1.44
C LYS A 128 11.61 9.16 -2.07
N ILE A 129 10.86 8.46 -2.93
CA ILE A 129 11.36 7.33 -3.71
C ILE A 129 12.50 7.79 -4.63
N GLN A 130 12.32 8.91 -5.34
CA GLN A 130 13.34 9.48 -6.23
C GLN A 130 14.61 9.88 -5.47
N GLU A 131 14.48 10.56 -4.33
CA GLU A 131 15.61 10.88 -3.44
C GLU A 131 16.34 9.62 -2.96
N THR A 132 15.60 8.54 -2.67
CA THR A 132 16.20 7.28 -2.20
C THR A 132 17.01 6.60 -3.30
N LEU A 133 16.54 6.68 -4.56
CA LEU A 133 17.31 6.20 -5.72
C LEU A 133 18.58 7.03 -5.92
N GLU A 134 18.46 8.36 -5.88
CA GLU A 134 19.58 9.29 -6.02
C GLU A 134 20.63 9.09 -4.93
N TYR A 135 20.21 8.94 -3.68
CA TYR A 135 21.10 8.69 -2.54
C TYR A 135 21.92 7.40 -2.71
N ASN A 136 21.34 6.37 -3.32
CA ASN A 136 22.02 5.10 -3.62
C ASN A 136 22.74 5.10 -4.99
N ASN A 137 22.86 6.26 -5.65
CA ASN A 137 23.47 6.41 -6.99
C ASN A 137 22.82 5.54 -8.07
N ILE A 138 21.50 5.30 -7.95
CA ILE A 138 20.74 4.49 -8.91
C ILE A 138 20.09 5.42 -9.93
N ALA A 139 20.47 5.28 -11.19
CA ALA A 139 19.84 6.02 -12.27
C ALA A 139 18.36 5.57 -12.43
N PRO A 140 17.41 6.49 -12.71
CA PRO A 140 16.02 6.12 -12.93
C PRO A 140 15.81 5.07 -14.03
N ALA A 141 16.67 5.06 -15.05
CA ALA A 141 16.65 4.07 -16.13
C ALA A 141 17.05 2.64 -15.68
N SER A 142 17.70 2.50 -14.52
CA SER A 142 18.06 1.21 -13.93
C SER A 142 16.93 0.58 -13.13
N VAL A 143 15.84 1.32 -12.87
CA VAL A 143 14.66 0.80 -12.17
C VAL A 143 13.83 -0.05 -13.14
N ALA A 144 13.83 -1.35 -12.92
CA ALA A 144 13.13 -2.31 -13.75
C ALA A 144 11.63 -2.37 -13.42
N ALA A 145 11.25 -2.20 -12.15
CA ALA A 145 9.86 -2.15 -11.71
C ALA A 145 9.73 -1.57 -10.28
N VAL A 146 8.50 -1.19 -9.94
CA VAL A 146 8.08 -0.92 -8.55
C VAL A 146 7.12 -2.03 -8.11
N LEU A 147 7.48 -2.76 -7.06
CA LEU A 147 6.63 -3.75 -6.41
C LEU A 147 5.86 -3.07 -5.26
N THR A 148 4.53 -3.04 -5.35
CA THR A 148 3.69 -2.46 -4.29
C THR A 148 3.05 -3.55 -3.43
N VAL A 149 3.25 -3.45 -2.12
CA VAL A 149 2.67 -4.32 -1.09
C VAL A 149 2.01 -3.48 0.01
N GLY A 150 1.33 -4.14 0.95
CA GLY A 150 0.62 -3.48 2.05
C GLY A 150 -0.77 -2.99 1.62
N GLY A 151 -1.72 -2.97 2.57
CA GLY A 151 -3.13 -2.68 2.28
C GLY A 151 -3.36 -1.34 1.58
N GLY A 152 -2.55 -0.32 1.89
CA GLY A 152 -2.66 1.01 1.27
C GLY A 152 -2.34 1.04 -0.22
N SER A 153 -1.63 0.03 -0.76
CA SER A 153 -1.36 -0.08 -2.20
C SER A 153 -2.61 -0.41 -3.03
N SER A 154 -3.69 -0.86 -2.39
CA SER A 154 -4.97 -1.16 -3.04
C SER A 154 -5.72 0.09 -3.50
N ILE A 155 -5.31 1.28 -3.04
CA ILE A 155 -5.93 2.54 -3.44
C ILE A 155 -5.55 2.83 -4.91
N PRO A 156 -6.51 2.98 -5.84
CA PRO A 156 -6.23 3.13 -7.27
C PRO A 156 -5.26 4.28 -7.62
N LEU A 157 -5.39 5.42 -6.95
CA LEU A 157 -4.48 6.57 -7.12
C LEU A 157 -3.01 6.24 -6.90
N VAL A 158 -2.69 5.28 -6.00
CA VAL A 158 -1.30 4.88 -5.71
C VAL A 158 -0.65 4.31 -6.96
N THR A 159 -1.30 3.33 -7.59
CA THR A 159 -0.79 2.72 -8.84
C THR A 159 -0.73 3.77 -9.96
N GLN A 160 -1.74 4.62 -10.06
CA GLN A 160 -1.80 5.68 -11.08
C GLN A 160 -0.61 6.64 -10.95
N GLN A 161 -0.41 7.29 -9.81
CA GLN A 161 0.64 8.31 -9.67
C GLN A 161 2.05 7.70 -9.73
N LEU A 162 2.25 6.49 -9.19
CA LEU A 162 3.53 5.79 -9.33
C LEU A 162 3.86 5.54 -10.80
N SER A 163 2.88 5.04 -11.59
CA SER A 163 3.08 4.79 -13.02
C SER A 163 3.34 6.08 -13.79
N GLU A 164 2.59 7.15 -13.51
CA GLU A 164 2.73 8.45 -14.19
C GLU A 164 4.10 9.09 -13.93
N ARG A 165 4.59 9.02 -12.69
CA ARG A 165 5.78 9.76 -12.26
C ARG A 165 7.08 8.98 -12.36
N LEU A 166 7.07 7.68 -12.09
CA LEU A 166 8.29 6.84 -12.14
C LEU A 166 8.52 6.25 -13.53
N ARG A 167 7.50 6.24 -14.40
CA ARG A 167 7.58 5.78 -15.80
C ARG A 167 8.18 4.38 -15.95
N CYS A 168 7.94 3.51 -14.98
CA CYS A 168 8.35 2.12 -14.98
C CYS A 168 7.15 1.22 -14.63
N PRO A 169 7.24 -0.10 -14.92
CA PRO A 169 6.18 -1.05 -14.57
C PRO A 169 5.86 -1.05 -13.08
N ILE A 170 4.58 -0.95 -12.73
CA ILE A 170 4.07 -1.12 -11.36
C ILE A 170 3.50 -2.53 -11.22
N ILE A 171 4.10 -3.33 -10.34
CA ILE A 171 3.69 -4.70 -10.06
C ILE A 171 2.99 -4.71 -8.71
N ALA A 172 1.66 -4.70 -8.73
CA ALA A 172 0.88 -4.91 -7.52
C ALA A 172 0.90 -6.39 -7.11
N ALA A 173 1.13 -6.66 -5.82
CA ALA A 173 0.96 -8.00 -5.27
C ALA A 173 -0.53 -8.42 -5.36
N PRO A 174 -0.85 -9.69 -5.67
CA PRO A 174 -2.23 -10.17 -5.80
C PRO A 174 -3.08 -9.97 -4.54
N HIS A 175 -2.45 -10.16 -3.37
CA HIS A 175 -3.05 -9.93 -2.07
C HIS A 175 -2.12 -9.02 -1.27
N PRO A 176 -2.14 -7.70 -1.52
CA PRO A 176 -1.10 -6.80 -1.04
C PRO A 176 -1.04 -6.75 0.50
N GLN A 177 -2.19 -6.85 1.17
CA GLN A 177 -2.29 -6.93 2.63
C GLN A 177 -1.70 -8.21 3.25
N LEU A 178 -1.54 -9.28 2.47
CA LEU A 178 -1.00 -10.57 2.91
C LEU A 178 0.41 -10.83 2.39
N ALA A 179 0.90 -10.03 1.44
CA ALA A 179 2.15 -10.27 0.73
C ALA A 179 3.35 -10.42 1.68
N VAL A 180 3.45 -9.57 2.69
CA VAL A 180 4.53 -9.62 3.70
C VAL A 180 4.44 -10.90 4.53
N ALA A 181 3.24 -11.30 4.97
CA ALA A 181 3.04 -12.51 5.74
C ALA A 181 3.35 -13.78 4.93
N PHE A 182 2.96 -13.81 3.65
CA PHE A 182 3.32 -14.91 2.75
C PHE A 182 4.82 -14.98 2.51
N GLY A 183 5.49 -13.84 2.33
CA GLY A 183 6.95 -13.79 2.22
C GLY A 183 7.64 -14.33 3.47
N ALA A 184 7.20 -13.90 4.65
CA ALA A 184 7.74 -14.38 5.93
C ALA A 184 7.53 -15.89 6.11
N ALA A 185 6.34 -16.41 5.80
CA ALA A 185 6.05 -17.85 5.86
C ALA A 185 6.90 -18.64 4.86
N PHE A 186 7.15 -18.10 3.67
CA PHE A 186 8.02 -18.73 2.67
C PHE A 186 9.47 -18.80 3.15
N MET A 187 10.02 -17.70 3.70
CA MET A 187 11.39 -17.67 4.24
C MET A 187 11.56 -18.63 5.43
N ALA A 188 10.59 -18.71 6.33
CA ALA A 188 10.64 -19.63 7.48
C ALA A 188 10.57 -21.11 7.09
N GLY A 189 10.07 -21.43 5.89
CA GLY A 189 10.00 -22.79 5.36
C GLY A 189 11.22 -23.20 4.52
N GLN A 190 12.16 -22.28 4.26
CA GLN A 190 13.41 -22.65 3.59
C GLN A 190 14.32 -23.36 4.59
N PRO A 191 14.86 -24.54 4.25
CA PRO A 191 15.89 -25.15 5.08
C PRO A 191 17.07 -24.18 5.15
N ASP A 192 17.54 -23.87 6.36
CA ASP A 192 18.79 -23.15 6.51
C ASP A 192 19.85 -23.89 5.70
N GLU A 193 20.41 -23.26 4.66
CA GLU A 193 21.73 -23.63 4.18
C GLU A 193 22.69 -23.26 5.32
N THR A 194 22.80 -24.15 6.31
CA THR A 194 23.81 -24.06 7.34
C THR A 194 25.17 -23.95 6.65
N PRO A 195 25.94 -22.87 6.87
CA PRO A 195 27.38 -23.00 6.73
C PRO A 195 27.81 -24.11 7.69
N SER A 196 28.58 -25.05 7.14
CA SER A 196 29.20 -26.18 7.83
C SER A 196 29.44 -25.93 9.33
N ALA A 197 29.01 -26.89 10.15
CA ALA A 197 29.16 -26.94 11.59
C ALA A 197 30.63 -26.91 12.04
N GLU A 198 31.24 -25.72 12.03
CA GLU A 198 32.47 -25.38 12.76
C GLU A 198 32.35 -23.98 13.36
N ALA A 199 31.23 -23.69 14.04
CA ALA A 199 31.11 -22.52 14.89
C ALA A 199 30.60 -22.93 16.27
N THR A 200 31.55 -23.45 17.05
CA THR A 200 31.66 -23.28 18.51
C THR A 200 30.33 -23.24 19.28
N MET A 201 29.93 -24.44 19.71
CA MET A 201 29.32 -24.73 21.00
C MET A 201 29.58 -23.63 22.05
N ARG A 202 28.62 -22.71 22.20
CA ARG A 202 28.41 -21.92 23.42
C ARG A 202 26.99 -22.20 23.88
N SER A 203 26.89 -23.21 24.74
CA SER A 203 25.72 -23.44 25.58
C SER A 203 25.39 -22.16 26.35
N PRO A 204 24.11 -21.77 26.48
CA PRO A 204 23.73 -20.77 27.47
C PRO A 204 23.94 -21.39 28.86
N GLU A 205 24.94 -20.89 29.58
CA GLU A 205 25.19 -21.28 30.95
C GLU A 205 23.98 -20.89 31.79
N ALA A 206 23.26 -21.92 32.26
CA ALA A 206 22.22 -21.80 33.25
C ALA A 206 22.80 -21.05 34.46
N THR A 207 22.18 -19.92 34.79
CA THR A 207 22.47 -19.18 36.02
C THR A 207 22.10 -20.05 37.22
N MET A 208 23.05 -20.85 37.67
CA MET A 208 22.96 -21.63 38.89
C MET A 208 23.16 -20.70 40.09
N LEU A 209 22.15 -20.69 40.95
CA LEU A 209 22.18 -20.14 42.31
C LEU A 209 23.44 -20.57 43.06
N ARG A 210 24.13 -19.63 43.71
CA ARG A 210 25.14 -19.89 44.74
C ARG A 210 24.67 -19.39 46.12
N PRO A 211 25.17 -20.00 47.21
CA PRO A 211 24.47 -20.12 48.48
C PRO A 211 24.74 -18.98 49.46
N VAL A 212 23.83 -18.91 50.44
CA VAL A 212 23.73 -18.06 51.63
C VAL A 212 25.03 -17.88 52.44
N ALA A 213 25.24 -16.66 52.93
CA ALA A 213 25.99 -16.37 54.16
C ALA A 213 25.10 -15.56 55.13
N THR A 214 25.15 -15.99 56.39
CA THR A 214 24.31 -15.64 57.54
C THR A 214 24.62 -14.25 58.12
N GLY A 215 23.60 -13.52 58.55
CA GLY A 215 23.73 -12.33 59.40
C GLY A 215 22.35 -11.83 59.86
N GLU A 216 22.18 -11.77 61.18
CA GLU A 216 20.94 -11.51 61.94
C GLU A 216 20.27 -10.15 61.64
N GLU A 217 18.93 -10.10 61.77
CA GLU A 217 18.23 -9.27 62.79
C GLU A 217 16.79 -8.87 62.34
N THR A 218 15.81 -9.45 63.04
CA THR A 218 14.53 -8.85 63.49
C THR A 218 13.61 -8.10 62.50
N ALA A 219 12.47 -8.72 62.13
CA ALA A 219 11.11 -8.15 62.34
C ALA A 219 9.97 -9.00 61.69
N LYS A 220 9.27 -9.75 62.56
CA LYS A 220 7.80 -9.88 62.70
C LYS A 220 6.88 -9.88 61.44
N SER A 221 6.21 -11.03 61.21
CA SER A 221 4.77 -11.28 60.96
C SER A 221 4.51 -12.39 59.92
N PRO A 222 3.38 -13.14 60.03
CA PRO A 222 3.49 -14.59 60.12
C PRO A 222 2.90 -15.37 58.93
N ALA A 223 3.36 -16.63 58.88
CA ALA A 223 2.62 -17.85 58.55
C ALA A 223 1.89 -17.94 57.20
N SER A 224 2.42 -18.78 56.31
CA SER A 224 1.74 -20.01 55.93
C SER A 224 2.76 -20.99 55.33
N ALA A 225 2.84 -22.18 55.91
CA ALA A 225 3.49 -23.33 55.30
C ALA A 225 2.41 -24.38 54.93
N PRO A 226 2.63 -25.13 53.84
CA PRO A 226 1.63 -25.86 53.06
C PRO A 226 1.58 -27.34 53.47
N ILE A 227 0.58 -28.14 53.06
CA ILE A 227 0.76 -29.50 52.51
C ILE A 227 -0.46 -29.90 51.63
N ASP A 228 -0.15 -30.27 50.39
CA ASP A 228 -0.73 -31.21 49.42
C ASP A 228 -2.19 -31.71 49.56
N THR A 229 -2.98 -31.57 48.49
CA THR A 229 -3.27 -32.69 47.56
C THR A 229 -3.84 -32.17 46.23
N VAL A 230 -3.57 -32.94 45.19
CA VAL A 230 -3.77 -32.70 43.75
C VAL A 230 -5.23 -32.55 43.29
N GLU A 231 -5.34 -31.92 42.09
CA GLU A 231 -6.48 -31.80 41.15
C GLU A 231 -7.51 -30.67 41.36
N SER A 232 -7.40 -29.61 40.53
CA SER A 232 -8.53 -28.98 39.83
C SER A 232 -8.12 -27.88 38.84
N GLY A 233 -8.51 -28.06 37.58
CA GLY A 233 -8.70 -27.04 36.53
C GLY A 233 -7.48 -26.79 35.62
N LEU A 234 -7.19 -27.56 34.56
CA LEU A 234 -8.04 -27.84 33.39
C LEU A 234 -8.91 -26.63 33.05
N ALA A 235 -8.43 -25.73 32.18
CA ALA A 235 -8.46 -25.91 30.74
C ALA A 235 -9.87 -26.31 30.30
N TRP A 236 -10.57 -25.32 29.74
CA TRP A 236 -11.86 -25.45 29.11
C TRP A 236 -11.77 -26.39 27.90
N SER A 237 -11.93 -27.69 28.14
CA SER A 237 -12.27 -28.68 27.11
C SER A 237 -12.67 -30.00 27.76
N GLU A 238 -13.83 -30.07 28.41
CA GLU A 238 -14.63 -31.30 28.48
C GLU A 238 -16.01 -31.01 29.08
N SER A 239 -17.05 -31.10 28.27
CA SER A 239 -18.40 -31.41 28.74
C SER A 239 -19.01 -32.39 27.74
N ASP A 240 -18.79 -33.67 28.01
CA ASP A 240 -19.54 -34.78 27.43
C ASP A 240 -20.73 -35.05 28.35
N THR A 241 -21.89 -34.48 28.05
CA THR A 241 -23.17 -34.87 28.66
C THR A 241 -24.31 -34.47 27.71
N SER A 242 -24.87 -35.48 27.04
CA SER A 242 -26.14 -35.36 26.31
C SER A 242 -27.29 -35.13 27.29
N PRO A 243 -28.13 -34.09 27.12
CA PRO A 243 -29.43 -34.04 27.75
C PRO A 243 -30.44 -34.78 26.86
N GLU A 244 -30.88 -35.93 27.35
CA GLU A 244 -32.08 -36.65 26.91
C GLU A 244 -33.28 -35.69 27.03
N LEU A 245 -33.80 -35.22 25.91
CA LEU A 245 -34.99 -34.37 25.89
C LEU A 245 -36.23 -35.25 26.09
N GLN A 246 -36.86 -35.04 27.24
CA GLN A 246 -38.17 -35.59 27.60
C GLN A 246 -39.22 -35.24 26.54
N GLU A 247 -39.89 -36.28 26.08
CA GLU A 247 -41.08 -36.25 25.23
C GLU A 247 -42.22 -35.57 26.00
N TYR A 248 -42.66 -34.41 25.54
CA TYR A 248 -43.91 -33.76 25.99
C TYR A 248 -44.76 -33.52 24.75
N GLU A 249 -45.77 -34.37 24.58
CA GLU A 249 -46.83 -34.27 23.59
C GLU A 249 -47.66 -33.01 23.85
N ASP A 250 -47.68 -32.05 22.92
CA ASP A 250 -48.87 -31.25 22.63
C ASP A 250 -48.73 -30.49 21.29
N TYR A 251 -49.87 -30.29 20.66
CA TYR A 251 -50.18 -29.45 19.49
C TYR A 251 -50.12 -30.05 18.07
N GLN A 252 -51.32 -30.48 17.67
CA GLN A 252 -52.08 -29.96 16.51
C GLN A 252 -51.61 -30.30 15.10
N ASP A 253 -52.41 -31.21 14.52
CA ASP A 253 -52.81 -31.33 13.12
C ASP A 253 -52.53 -30.10 12.24
N TYR A 254 -51.46 -30.20 11.45
CA TYR A 254 -51.38 -29.58 10.14
C TYR A 254 -51.09 -30.66 9.10
N SER A 255 -52.17 -31.11 8.48
CA SER A 255 -52.18 -31.79 7.19
C SER A 255 -51.19 -31.13 6.21
N THR A 256 -50.18 -31.88 5.76
CA THR A 256 -49.29 -31.46 4.66
C THR A 256 -49.96 -31.76 3.33
N PRO A 257 -50.24 -30.77 2.45
CA PRO A 257 -50.48 -31.08 1.06
C PRO A 257 -49.13 -31.42 0.41
N THR A 258 -48.96 -32.68 0.01
CA THR A 258 -47.96 -33.06 -0.99
C THR A 258 -48.27 -32.27 -2.28
N THR A 259 -47.53 -31.19 -2.52
CA THR A 259 -47.57 -30.46 -3.79
C THR A 259 -46.32 -30.80 -4.61
N THR A 260 -46.49 -31.76 -5.52
CA THR A 260 -45.62 -31.91 -6.68
C THR A 260 -45.92 -30.78 -7.67
N ALA A 261 -45.20 -29.67 -7.57
CA ALA A 261 -45.01 -28.70 -8.65
C ALA A 261 -43.92 -27.69 -8.24
N ARG A 262 -42.65 -28.08 -8.29
CA ARG A 262 -41.56 -27.10 -8.38
C ARG A 262 -41.68 -26.47 -9.78
N PRO A 263 -41.86 -25.15 -9.93
CA PRO A 263 -41.89 -24.54 -11.25
C PRO A 263 -40.52 -24.73 -11.90
N GLU A 264 -40.53 -25.12 -13.18
CA GLU A 264 -39.33 -25.24 -13.98
C GLU A 264 -38.76 -23.84 -14.20
N VAL A 265 -37.64 -23.53 -13.55
CA VAL A 265 -36.91 -22.27 -13.74
C VAL A 265 -36.18 -22.36 -15.07
N THR A 266 -36.84 -21.92 -16.14
CA THR A 266 -36.19 -21.72 -17.44
C THR A 266 -35.52 -20.35 -17.43
N PHE A 267 -34.19 -20.34 -17.42
CA PHE A 267 -33.43 -19.11 -17.65
C PHE A 267 -33.53 -18.73 -19.13
N SER A 268 -34.34 -17.72 -19.45
CA SER A 268 -34.22 -17.05 -20.74
C SER A 268 -32.88 -16.31 -20.79
N PRO A 269 -32.01 -16.54 -21.79
CA PRO A 269 -30.81 -15.74 -21.96
C PRO A 269 -31.23 -14.27 -22.16
N ALA A 270 -30.70 -13.39 -21.32
CA ALA A 270 -30.86 -11.96 -21.49
C ALA A 270 -30.21 -11.54 -22.83
N PRO A 271 -30.83 -10.66 -23.63
CA PRO A 271 -30.17 -10.10 -24.79
C PRO A 271 -29.15 -9.08 -24.28
N ASP A 272 -27.91 -9.52 -24.15
CA ASP A 272 -26.68 -8.79 -24.47
C ASP A 272 -25.50 -9.54 -23.85
N ASP A 273 -25.09 -10.60 -24.55
CA ASP A 273 -23.85 -11.32 -24.29
C ASP A 273 -22.68 -10.45 -24.74
N TYR A 274 -22.00 -9.78 -23.81
CA TYR A 274 -20.78 -9.02 -24.09
C TYR A 274 -19.60 -9.92 -24.53
N ARG A 275 -19.78 -11.24 -24.59
CA ARG A 275 -18.73 -12.19 -25.00
C ARG A 275 -18.51 -12.30 -26.51
N ASP A 276 -19.35 -11.69 -27.33
CA ASP A 276 -19.22 -11.66 -28.79
C ASP A 276 -19.06 -10.25 -29.37
N THR A 277 -18.25 -9.40 -28.73
CA THR A 277 -17.74 -8.21 -29.46
C THR A 277 -16.71 -8.68 -30.49
N PRO A 278 -16.93 -8.48 -31.81
CA PRO A 278 -15.91 -8.85 -32.79
C PRO A 278 -14.63 -8.06 -32.47
N PRO A 279 -13.46 -8.71 -32.36
CA PRO A 279 -12.22 -8.00 -32.09
C PRO A 279 -12.04 -6.92 -33.16
N MET A 280 -11.87 -5.67 -32.74
CA MET A 280 -11.76 -4.56 -33.67
C MET A 280 -10.58 -4.82 -34.62
N ARG A 281 -10.87 -5.03 -35.91
CA ARG A 281 -9.93 -5.53 -36.94
C ARG A 281 -8.72 -4.62 -37.22
N TRP A 282 -8.72 -3.38 -36.70
CA TRP A 282 -7.64 -2.42 -36.92
C TRP A 282 -6.32 -2.79 -36.22
N PHE A 283 -6.36 -3.61 -35.16
CA PHE A 283 -5.16 -4.07 -34.44
C PHE A 283 -4.45 -5.27 -35.09
N GLN A 284 -5.00 -5.85 -36.17
CA GLN A 284 -4.45 -7.07 -36.79
C GLN A 284 -3.38 -6.81 -37.88
N ARG A 285 -2.97 -5.56 -38.10
CA ARG A 285 -1.92 -5.24 -39.08
C ARG A 285 -0.85 -4.31 -38.50
N PRO A 286 -0.10 -4.74 -37.47
CA PRO A 286 0.96 -3.93 -36.85
C PRO A 286 2.01 -3.49 -37.89
N VAL A 287 2.25 -4.32 -38.91
CA VAL A 287 3.19 -4.05 -40.00
C VAL A 287 2.86 -2.77 -40.78
N LEU A 288 1.58 -2.43 -41.01
CA LEU A 288 1.21 -1.21 -41.74
C LEU A 288 1.57 0.07 -40.95
N TRP A 289 1.49 0.02 -39.62
CA TRP A 289 1.87 1.14 -38.76
C TRP A 289 3.39 1.33 -38.71
N PHE A 290 4.16 0.25 -38.72
CA PHE A 290 5.62 0.34 -38.83
C PHE A 290 6.06 0.98 -40.16
N PHE A 291 5.41 0.65 -41.28
CA PHE A 291 5.70 1.31 -42.57
C PHE A 291 5.30 2.79 -42.59
N ALA A 292 4.14 3.15 -42.03
CA ALA A 292 3.70 4.55 -41.94
C ALA A 292 4.66 5.40 -41.07
N ALA A 293 5.11 4.87 -39.94
CA ALA A 293 6.08 5.53 -39.07
C ALA A 293 7.43 5.71 -39.76
N ALA A 294 7.93 4.69 -40.47
CA ALA A 294 9.21 4.77 -41.19
C ALA A 294 9.22 5.86 -42.28
N VAL A 295 8.13 6.00 -43.05
CA VAL A 295 8.01 7.05 -44.08
C VAL A 295 7.98 8.44 -43.45
N PHE A 296 7.28 8.61 -42.33
CA PHE A 296 7.24 9.88 -41.60
C PHE A 296 8.63 10.27 -41.07
N SER A 297 9.37 9.33 -40.48
CA SER A 297 10.74 9.57 -40.00
C SER A 297 11.70 9.97 -41.12
N ALA A 298 11.61 9.32 -42.29
CA ALA A 298 12.44 9.66 -43.44
C ALA A 298 12.16 11.09 -43.96
N ALA A 299 10.90 11.51 -44.00
CA ALA A 299 10.53 12.87 -44.42
C ALA A 299 11.06 13.94 -43.47
N VAL A 300 10.96 13.71 -42.15
CA VAL A 300 11.49 14.63 -41.13
C VAL A 300 13.01 14.72 -41.21
N PHE A 301 13.72 13.59 -41.35
CA PHE A 301 15.18 13.60 -41.52
C PHE A 301 15.62 14.35 -42.77
N THR A 302 14.92 14.17 -43.88
CA THR A 302 15.22 14.87 -45.14
C THR A 302 15.00 16.37 -45.00
N ALA A 303 13.91 16.80 -44.35
CA ALA A 303 13.64 18.22 -44.09
C ALA A 303 14.69 18.83 -43.14
N LEU A 304 15.12 18.09 -42.12
CA LEU A 304 16.14 18.57 -41.17
C LEU A 304 17.53 18.69 -41.84
N PHE A 305 17.85 17.78 -42.75
CA PHE A 305 19.11 17.81 -43.52
C PHE A 305 19.17 19.01 -44.46
N ILE A 306 18.08 19.33 -45.15
CA ILE A 306 17.99 20.52 -46.01
C ILE A 306 18.13 21.81 -45.17
N ALA A 307 17.46 21.88 -44.02
CA ALA A 307 17.57 23.03 -43.11
C ALA A 307 18.93 23.16 -42.41
N TRP A 308 19.77 22.13 -42.47
CA TRP A 308 21.15 22.16 -41.99
C TRP A 308 22.10 22.68 -43.07
N GLN A 309 21.95 22.25 -44.33
CA GLN A 309 22.75 22.75 -45.45
C GLN A 309 22.55 24.26 -45.69
N ASP A 310 21.34 24.78 -45.48
CA ASP A 310 21.04 26.21 -45.68
C ASP A 310 21.65 27.13 -44.60
N ARG A 311 22.15 26.55 -43.49
CA ARG A 311 22.82 27.32 -42.41
C ARG A 311 24.30 27.59 -42.67
N ASP A 312 24.92 26.85 -43.59
CA ASP A 312 26.35 27.01 -43.89
C ASP A 312 26.64 28.21 -44.82
N GLU A 313 25.61 28.89 -45.33
CA GLU A 313 25.73 29.97 -46.32
C GLU A 313 25.31 31.36 -45.82
N ALA A 314 25.59 31.68 -44.55
CA ALA A 314 25.39 33.03 -44.01
C ALA A 314 26.68 33.88 -44.09
N PRO A 315 26.66 35.09 -44.70
CA PRO A 315 27.85 35.94 -44.78
C PRO A 315 28.13 36.68 -43.45
N ALA A 316 29.42 36.82 -43.13
CA ALA A 316 29.92 37.36 -41.85
C ALA A 316 29.53 38.83 -41.58
N PRO A 317 29.22 39.24 -40.32
CA PRO A 317 28.81 40.60 -40.01
C PRO A 317 29.99 41.57 -39.79
N SER A 318 29.83 42.80 -40.31
CA SER A 318 30.74 43.94 -40.20
C SER A 318 30.70 44.63 -38.82
N ASN A 319 31.88 44.86 -38.22
CA ASN A 319 32.08 45.57 -36.95
C ASN A 319 31.72 47.07 -37.02
N ARG A 320 30.95 47.57 -36.04
CA ARG A 320 30.77 49.01 -35.78
C ARG A 320 31.18 49.32 -34.33
N THR A 321 32.21 50.14 -34.19
CA THR A 321 32.75 50.65 -32.92
C THR A 321 31.87 51.77 -32.34
N SER A 322 31.55 51.72 -31.05
CA SER A 322 30.92 52.85 -30.32
C SER A 322 31.92 53.41 -29.31
N THR A 323 32.27 54.70 -29.42
CA THR A 323 33.12 55.45 -28.48
C THR A 323 32.27 56.06 -27.36
N THR A 324 32.61 55.76 -26.10
CA THR A 324 32.02 56.38 -24.90
C THR A 324 32.93 57.51 -24.39
N THR A 325 32.39 58.72 -24.29
CA THR A 325 33.03 59.91 -23.73
C THR A 325 32.75 60.01 -22.22
N THR A 326 33.79 60.00 -21.38
CA THR A 326 33.71 60.25 -19.94
C THR A 326 34.05 61.72 -19.65
N ALA A 327 33.14 62.45 -18.98
CA ALA A 327 33.38 63.80 -18.49
C ALA A 327 33.85 63.77 -17.02
N THR A 328 34.96 64.46 -16.75
CA THR A 328 35.61 64.62 -15.44
C THR A 328 35.05 65.84 -14.72
N SER A 329 34.70 65.72 -13.43
CA SER A 329 34.46 66.86 -12.53
C SER A 329 35.42 66.81 -11.34
N THR A 330 36.24 67.85 -11.20
CA THR A 330 37.10 68.15 -10.05
C THR A 330 36.40 69.09 -9.05
N PRO A 331 36.74 69.08 -7.76
CA PRO A 331 36.50 70.20 -6.86
C PRO A 331 37.80 70.96 -6.47
N HIS A 332 37.61 72.25 -6.16
CA HIS A 332 38.53 73.29 -5.62
C HIS A 332 39.19 72.88 -4.27
N PRO A 333 40.18 73.62 -3.68
CA PRO A 333 40.48 75.05 -3.74
C PRO A 333 41.71 75.46 -4.59
#